data_AF-A0A1I4Y286-F1
#
_entry.id   AF-A0A1I4Y286-F1
#
_cell.length_a   1.000
_cell.length_b   1.000
_cell.length_c   1.000
_cell.angle_alpha   90.00
_cell.angle_beta   90.00
_cell.angle_gamma   90.00
#
_symmetry.space_group_name_H-M   'P 1'
#
loop_
_entity.id
_entity.type
_entity.pdbx_description
1 polymer ?
#
loop_
_entity_poly.entity_id
_entity_poly.type
_entity_poly.pdbx_seq_one_letter_code
_entity_poly.pdbx_strand_id
1 'polypeptide(L)'
;MKQTVSHIKQFYQLAVIAVFITGFFSCKKTEVVPFERTPDNTIQEYRITNAADTLFGAIDNGKNTITLYIPYYIGIEYIVPEIKIDKDARLVDAAGNTINLDGGILPVPIDTTGYQYTVVSSDKSIRKYTLIMQIAPHPDSLRAGYSFVTAGSTEIAYNAGIERVVSGRLPIYGNFGSTSTNAKFTLTNQATGKTYTNLMTTYDITPGAAYYALQVDISPEADSGYYNVEMTHQGRTAKLPPIHLIYGKPKFTNLKSTSVYAPGDTVVFAAQNRSTNDALNGNIIGLDRVYMKFVKSGFNFGGSYPTTFPESLWSQELEMKILSVSRTEVKVVFPELPAGAAGPYIYSFTLDYPGIGFYFDFKDDTGWGKNNMLATIGRYFTISEKK
;
A
#
# COMPACT_ATOMS: atom_id res chain seq x y z
N MET A 1 104.25 61.74 -21.25
CA MET A 1 103.69 62.51 -20.12
C MET A 1 102.19 62.27 -20.10
N LYS A 2 101.67 61.86 -18.94
CA LYS A 2 100.30 61.49 -18.53
C LYS A 2 99.12 62.01 -19.39
N GLN A 3 98.28 61.10 -19.88
CA GLN A 3 96.81 61.27 -19.98
C GLN A 3 96.14 59.95 -20.40
N THR A 4 95.79 59.09 -19.43
CA THR A 4 95.01 57.87 -19.69
C THR A 4 94.33 57.37 -18.42
N VAL A 5 93.65 58.25 -17.69
CA VAL A 5 92.79 57.87 -16.55
C VAL A 5 91.60 58.85 -16.50
N SER A 6 90.54 58.61 -17.28
CA SER A 6 89.31 59.43 -17.17
C SER A 6 88.02 58.71 -17.54
N HIS A 7 88.04 57.73 -18.47
CA HIS A 7 86.78 57.14 -18.97
C HIS A 7 86.15 56.03 -18.11
N ILE A 8 86.88 55.44 -17.16
CA ILE A 8 86.37 54.30 -16.35
C ILE A 8 85.48 54.76 -15.18
N LYS A 9 85.68 55.97 -14.64
CA LYS A 9 84.85 56.49 -13.54
C LYS A 9 83.47 57.00 -13.99
N GLN A 10 83.34 57.46 -15.23
CA GLN A 10 82.06 57.91 -15.80
C GLN A 10 81.12 56.74 -16.14
N PHE A 11 81.68 55.59 -16.55
CA PHE A 11 80.88 54.39 -16.85
C PHE A 11 80.29 53.75 -15.59
N TYR A 12 81.04 53.75 -14.48
CA TYR A 12 80.55 53.25 -13.18
C TYR A 12 79.45 54.15 -12.57
N GLN A 13 79.53 55.48 -12.74
CA GLN A 13 78.47 56.38 -12.25
C GLN A 13 77.17 56.27 -13.06
N LEU A 14 77.25 56.06 -14.39
CA LEU A 14 76.08 55.79 -15.24
C LEU A 14 75.45 54.42 -14.97
N ALA A 15 76.26 53.39 -14.69
CA ALA A 15 75.76 52.05 -14.36
C ALA A 15 75.06 52.00 -12.98
N VAL A 16 75.57 52.74 -11.98
CA VAL A 16 74.94 52.78 -10.64
C VAL A 16 73.61 53.57 -10.66
N ILE A 17 73.49 54.62 -11.47
CA ILE A 17 72.23 55.36 -11.65
C ILE A 17 71.19 54.52 -12.42
N ALA A 18 71.61 53.77 -13.45
CA ALA A 18 70.71 52.89 -14.20
C ALA A 18 70.16 51.72 -13.36
N VAL A 19 70.95 51.18 -12.43
CA VAL A 19 70.52 50.10 -11.51
C VAL A 19 69.62 50.62 -10.38
N PHE A 20 69.74 51.90 -9.99
CA PHE A 20 68.84 52.49 -8.99
C PHE A 20 67.46 52.88 -9.56
N ILE A 21 67.36 53.19 -10.86
CA ILE A 21 66.09 53.58 -11.49
C ILE A 21 65.20 52.36 -11.82
N THR A 22 65.78 51.17 -12.02
CA THR A 22 65.00 49.94 -12.30
C THR A 22 64.37 49.30 -11.06
N GLY A 23 64.70 49.76 -9.84
CA GLY A 23 64.13 49.26 -8.59
C GLY A 23 62.76 49.84 -8.20
N PHE A 24 62.35 50.98 -8.80
CA PHE A 24 61.13 51.68 -8.40
C PHE A 24 59.90 51.43 -9.28
N PHE A 25 60.01 50.62 -10.35
CA PHE A 25 58.87 50.22 -11.19
C PHE A 25 58.33 48.81 -10.91
N SER A 26 58.72 48.19 -9.78
CA SER A 26 57.99 47.02 -9.27
C SER A 26 56.75 47.49 -8.49
N CYS A 27 55.84 48.16 -9.19
CA CYS A 27 54.45 48.20 -8.80
C CYS A 27 53.96 46.75 -8.85
N LYS A 28 53.98 46.04 -7.71
CA LYS A 28 53.21 44.81 -7.57
C LYS A 28 51.76 45.21 -7.82
N LYS A 29 51.25 44.93 -9.02
CA LYS A 29 49.84 45.00 -9.33
C LYS A 29 49.13 44.17 -8.26
N THR A 30 48.46 44.84 -7.33
CA THR A 30 47.60 44.17 -6.35
C THR A 30 46.45 43.61 -7.17
N GLU A 31 46.59 42.36 -7.61
CA GLU A 31 45.45 41.62 -8.13
C GLU A 31 44.50 41.44 -6.95
N VAL A 32 43.50 42.31 -6.90
CA VAL A 32 42.30 42.08 -6.11
C VAL A 32 41.67 40.85 -6.73
N VAL A 33 42.03 39.66 -6.23
CA VAL A 33 41.30 38.44 -6.53
C VAL A 33 39.90 38.71 -5.98
N PRO A 34 38.88 38.82 -6.84
CA PRO A 34 37.52 39.02 -6.37
C PRO A 34 37.22 37.89 -5.40
N PHE A 35 36.78 38.22 -4.19
CA PHE A 35 36.27 37.22 -3.28
C PHE A 35 35.06 36.58 -3.97
N GLU A 36 35.23 35.36 -4.49
CA GLU A 36 34.12 34.56 -4.99
C GLU A 36 33.27 34.20 -3.79
N ARG A 37 32.26 35.03 -3.53
CA ARG A 37 31.26 34.74 -2.50
C ARG A 37 30.58 33.43 -2.89
N THR A 38 30.70 32.44 -2.02
CA THR A 38 29.89 31.22 -2.15
C THR A 38 28.42 31.62 -2.03
N PRO A 39 27.56 31.27 -2.98
CA PRO A 39 26.15 31.66 -2.90
C PRO A 39 25.47 31.05 -1.67
N ASP A 40 24.72 31.88 -0.94
CA ASP A 40 23.98 31.50 0.28
C ASP A 40 22.67 30.76 -0.09
N ASN A 41 22.79 29.64 -0.79
CA ASN A 41 21.68 28.82 -1.28
C ASN A 41 21.80 27.36 -0.82
N THR A 42 22.33 27.14 0.38
CA THR A 42 22.63 25.81 0.89
C THR A 42 21.64 25.30 1.92
N ILE A 43 21.54 23.97 2.01
CA ILE A 43 20.85 23.30 3.10
C ILE A 43 21.88 23.06 4.20
N GLN A 44 21.55 23.50 5.41
CA GLN A 44 22.41 23.44 6.59
C GLN A 44 22.09 22.21 7.45
N GLU A 45 20.82 21.84 7.56
CA GLU A 45 20.36 20.69 8.34
C GLU A 45 19.17 20.04 7.64
N TYR A 46 19.12 18.71 7.68
CA TYR A 46 18.00 17.91 7.22
C TYR A 46 17.71 16.85 8.28
N ARG A 47 16.54 16.93 8.94
CA ARG A 47 16.15 15.97 9.99
C ARG A 47 14.75 15.43 9.78
N ILE A 48 14.48 14.23 10.27
CA ILE A 48 13.16 13.58 10.19
C ILE A 48 12.46 13.68 11.55
N THR A 49 11.20 14.13 11.54
CA THR A 49 10.46 14.43 12.78
C THR A 49 9.40 13.38 13.14
N ASN A 50 9.04 12.49 12.21
CA ASN A 50 8.06 11.43 12.42
C ASN A 50 8.67 10.05 12.75
N ALA A 51 9.96 10.01 13.07
CA ALA A 51 10.65 8.83 13.55
C ALA A 51 10.80 8.90 15.08
N ALA A 52 10.80 7.74 15.75
CA ALA A 52 11.00 7.67 17.20
C ALA A 52 12.40 8.19 17.62
N ASP A 53 13.41 7.87 16.81
CA ASP A 53 14.75 8.43 16.90
C ASP A 53 14.92 9.54 15.85
N THR A 54 15.61 10.62 16.23
CA THR A 54 15.93 11.69 15.28
C THR A 54 16.88 11.17 14.20
N LEU A 55 16.41 11.11 12.96
CA LEU A 55 17.25 10.77 11.81
C LEU A 55 17.78 12.04 11.15
N PHE A 56 19.07 12.06 10.84
CA PHE A 56 19.72 13.16 10.13
C PHE A 56 20.11 12.71 8.72
N GLY A 57 19.88 13.59 7.74
CA GLY A 57 20.38 13.44 6.38
C GLY A 57 21.82 13.91 6.28
N ALA A 58 22.68 13.12 5.64
CA ALA A 58 24.02 13.52 5.27
C ALA A 58 23.97 14.46 4.05
N ILE A 59 24.31 15.72 4.24
CA ILE A 59 24.25 16.75 3.20
C ILE A 59 25.64 16.87 2.53
N ASP A 60 25.67 16.75 1.20
CA ASP A 60 26.84 17.03 0.37
C ASP A 60 26.50 18.24 -0.51
N ASN A 61 26.98 19.43 -0.10
CA ASN A 61 26.81 20.69 -0.82
C ASN A 61 27.67 20.77 -2.10
N GLY A 62 28.66 19.90 -2.28
CA GLY A 62 29.43 19.82 -3.53
C GLY A 62 28.67 19.09 -4.63
N LYS A 63 27.96 18.02 -4.25
CA LYS A 63 27.16 17.19 -5.17
C LYS A 63 25.68 17.57 -5.19
N ASN A 64 25.24 18.45 -4.29
CA ASN A 64 23.84 18.78 -4.04
C ASN A 64 23.00 17.53 -3.76
N THR A 65 23.41 16.73 -2.78
CA THR A 65 22.68 15.53 -2.38
C THR A 65 22.41 15.52 -0.89
N ILE A 66 21.27 14.96 -0.51
CA ILE A 66 20.93 14.64 0.88
C ILE A 66 20.76 13.13 0.93
N THR A 67 21.63 12.44 1.67
CA THR A 67 21.53 10.98 1.85
C THR A 67 20.94 10.68 3.22
N LEU A 68 19.75 10.09 3.24
CA LEU A 68 19.08 9.68 4.46
C LEU A 68 19.21 8.17 4.63
N TYR A 69 19.91 7.74 5.68
CA TYR A 69 19.94 6.34 6.09
C TYR A 69 18.79 6.07 7.06
N ILE A 70 17.88 5.19 6.67
CA ILE A 70 16.69 4.83 7.45
C ILE A 70 16.93 3.46 8.08
N PRO A 71 17.09 3.36 9.40
CA PRO A 71 17.15 2.07 10.07
C PRO A 71 15.92 1.22 9.74
N TYR A 72 16.14 -0.04 9.33
CA TYR A 72 15.09 -0.93 8.83
C TYR A 72 13.94 -1.16 9.83
N TYR A 73 14.23 -1.06 11.13
CA TYR A 73 13.28 -1.34 12.22
C TYR A 73 12.30 -0.20 12.51
N ILE A 74 12.51 1.00 11.96
CA ILE A 74 11.70 2.20 12.31
C ILE A 74 10.27 2.12 11.78
N GLY A 75 10.00 1.26 10.79
CA GLY A 75 8.62 0.94 10.43
C GLY A 75 7.86 2.01 9.64
N ILE A 76 8.48 3.16 9.34
CA ILE A 76 7.82 4.31 8.69
C ILE A 76 7.59 4.09 7.19
N GLU A 77 6.50 4.66 6.67
CA GLU A 77 6.11 4.57 5.25
C GLU A 77 6.38 5.88 4.47
N TYR A 78 6.52 6.97 5.21
CA TYR A 78 6.88 8.28 4.69
C TYR A 78 7.77 8.99 5.71
N ILE A 79 8.55 9.96 5.24
CA ILE A 79 9.34 10.86 6.09
C ILE A 79 8.65 12.22 6.15
N VAL A 80 8.71 12.84 7.33
CA VAL A 80 8.33 14.25 7.53
C VAL A 80 9.61 15.03 7.79
N PRO A 81 10.13 15.77 6.79
CA PRO A 81 11.40 16.45 6.93
C PRO A 81 11.24 17.82 7.59
N GLU A 82 12.26 18.20 8.33
CA GLU A 82 12.52 19.56 8.78
C GLU A 82 13.88 19.98 8.26
N ILE A 83 13.91 21.12 7.56
CA ILE A 83 15.07 21.58 6.79
C ILE A 83 15.46 22.95 7.29
N LYS A 84 16.74 23.11 7.67
CA LYS A 84 17.34 24.44 7.88
C LYS A 84 18.12 24.81 6.63
N ILE A 85 17.92 26.03 6.15
CA ILE A 85 18.61 26.61 5.00
C ILE A 85 19.34 27.88 5.43
N ASP A 86 20.15 28.44 4.53
CA ASP A 86 20.79 29.73 4.76
C ASP A 86 19.76 30.83 5.10
N LYS A 87 20.17 31.76 5.97
CA LYS A 87 19.31 32.77 6.62
C LYS A 87 18.41 33.55 5.65
N ASP A 88 18.95 33.90 4.47
CA ASP A 88 18.27 34.72 3.46
C ASP A 88 17.83 33.89 2.23
N ALA A 89 17.94 32.56 2.32
CA ALA A 89 17.47 31.64 1.30
C ALA A 89 15.99 31.28 1.51
N ARG A 90 15.37 30.75 0.46
CA ARG A 90 14.03 30.16 0.51
C ARG A 90 14.01 28.81 -0.18
N LEU A 91 13.25 27.88 0.39
CA LEU A 91 12.91 26.63 -0.26
C LEU A 91 11.71 26.88 -1.18
N VAL A 92 11.76 26.37 -2.42
CA VAL A 92 10.67 26.54 -3.40
C VAL A 92 10.18 25.20 -3.96
N ASP A 93 8.89 25.15 -4.29
CA ASP A 93 8.28 24.03 -5.00
C ASP A 93 8.63 24.02 -6.50
N ALA A 94 8.13 23.03 -7.24
CA ALA A 94 8.36 22.92 -8.68
C ALA A 94 7.75 24.08 -9.50
N ALA A 95 6.75 24.79 -8.96
CA ALA A 95 6.15 25.97 -9.56
C ALA A 95 6.87 27.28 -9.17
N GLY A 96 7.88 27.21 -8.29
CA GLY A 96 8.64 28.36 -7.81
C GLY A 96 8.01 29.08 -6.61
N ASN A 97 6.96 28.53 -6.01
CA ASN A 97 6.35 29.11 -4.80
C ASN A 97 7.19 28.77 -3.58
N THR A 98 7.32 29.73 -2.65
CA THR A 98 8.02 29.50 -1.38
C THR A 98 7.29 28.46 -0.54
N ILE A 99 8.01 27.45 -0.09
CA ILE A 99 7.53 26.45 0.88
C ILE A 99 7.67 27.05 2.29
N ASN A 100 6.57 27.03 3.06
CA ASN A 100 6.59 27.45 4.45
C ASN A 100 7.25 26.36 5.32
N LEU A 101 8.38 26.68 5.94
CA LEU A 101 9.09 25.75 6.82
C LEU A 101 8.45 25.65 8.21
N ASP A 102 7.72 26.68 8.67
CA ASP A 102 7.04 26.69 9.98
C ASP A 102 5.76 25.85 9.97
N GLY A 103 5.10 25.75 8.80
CA GLY A 103 3.89 24.94 8.60
C GLY A 103 4.18 23.46 8.31
N GLY A 104 5.46 23.08 8.25
CA GLY A 104 5.91 21.75 7.87
C GLY A 104 6.03 21.56 6.35
N ILE A 105 6.91 20.65 5.97
CA ILE A 105 7.10 20.23 4.58
C ILE A 105 6.20 19.02 4.32
N LEU A 106 5.68 18.90 3.08
CA LEU A 106 4.88 17.74 2.70
C LEU A 106 5.66 16.42 2.91
N PRO A 107 5.00 15.38 3.44
CA PRO A 107 5.62 14.08 3.60
C PRO A 107 6.15 13.49 2.29
N VAL A 108 7.26 12.75 2.36
CA VAL A 108 7.85 12.05 1.21
C VAL A 108 7.78 10.54 1.45
N PRO A 109 7.09 9.75 0.59
CA PRO A 109 7.09 8.28 0.69
C PRO A 109 8.50 7.69 0.60
N ILE A 110 8.81 6.68 1.43
CA ILE A 110 10.19 6.12 1.53
C ILE A 110 10.70 5.45 0.25
N ASP A 111 9.82 5.11 -0.68
CA ASP A 111 10.16 4.53 -1.99
C ASP A 111 10.23 5.57 -3.11
N THR A 112 10.11 6.86 -2.78
CA THR A 112 10.25 7.94 -3.76
C THR A 112 11.69 8.03 -4.26
N THR A 113 11.88 7.90 -5.57
CA THR A 113 13.18 8.08 -6.23
C THR A 113 13.25 9.44 -6.93
N GLY A 114 14.39 10.13 -6.80
CA GLY A 114 14.64 11.38 -7.54
C GLY A 114 13.90 12.60 -7.01
N TYR A 115 13.44 12.57 -5.75
CA TYR A 115 12.83 13.73 -5.10
C TYR A 115 13.85 14.88 -4.99
N GLN A 116 13.42 16.12 -5.28
CA GLN A 116 14.30 17.28 -5.29
C GLN A 116 13.80 18.42 -4.41
N TYR A 117 14.74 19.07 -3.72
CA TYR A 117 14.55 20.31 -3.00
C TYR A 117 15.24 21.45 -3.75
N THR A 118 14.55 22.57 -3.99
CA THR A 118 15.13 23.73 -4.66
C THR A 118 15.31 24.87 -3.67
N VAL A 119 16.55 25.34 -3.50
CA VAL A 119 16.90 26.47 -2.65
C VAL A 119 17.30 27.66 -3.51
N VAL A 120 16.69 28.81 -3.25
CA VAL A 120 16.95 30.07 -3.96
C VAL A 120 17.47 31.09 -2.95
N SER A 121 18.65 31.63 -3.20
CA SER A 121 19.24 32.71 -2.39
C SER A 121 18.64 34.08 -2.73
N SER A 122 18.96 35.08 -1.91
CA SER A 122 18.59 36.48 -2.13
C SER A 122 19.14 37.07 -3.43
N ASP A 123 20.30 36.61 -3.91
CA ASP A 123 20.91 36.99 -5.20
C ASP A 123 20.31 36.23 -6.42
N LYS A 124 19.26 35.43 -6.19
CA LYS A 124 18.56 34.59 -7.18
C LYS A 124 19.36 33.41 -7.72
N SER A 125 20.53 33.09 -7.16
CA SER A 125 21.19 31.83 -7.49
C SER A 125 20.33 30.64 -7.03
N ILE A 126 20.33 29.56 -7.80
CA ILE A 126 19.47 28.40 -7.58
C ILE A 126 20.34 27.17 -7.35
N ARG A 127 20.02 26.41 -6.31
CA ARG A 127 20.62 25.10 -6.05
C ARG A 127 19.53 24.04 -5.88
N LYS A 128 19.73 22.88 -6.51
CA LYS A 128 18.80 21.76 -6.48
C LYS A 128 19.45 20.58 -5.78
N TYR A 129 18.88 20.15 -4.66
CA TYR A 129 19.33 18.99 -3.90
C TYR A 129 18.50 17.76 -4.25
N THR A 130 19.17 16.64 -4.53
CA THR A 130 18.49 15.35 -4.70
C THR A 130 18.47 14.60 -3.37
N LEU A 131 17.29 14.18 -2.94
CA LEU A 131 17.10 13.31 -1.79
C LEU A 131 17.32 11.85 -2.20
N ILE A 132 18.22 11.17 -1.49
CA ILE A 132 18.53 9.76 -1.65
C ILE A 132 18.16 9.09 -0.34
N MET A 133 17.12 8.26 -0.36
CA MET A 133 16.71 7.46 0.80
C MET A 133 17.29 6.06 0.67
N GLN A 134 17.96 5.60 1.71
CA GLN A 134 18.55 4.26 1.78
C GLN A 134 18.11 3.59 3.06
N ILE A 135 17.44 2.45 2.93
CA ILE A 135 17.16 1.60 4.09
C ILE A 135 18.48 0.95 4.49
N ALA A 136 18.86 1.09 5.76
CA ALA A 136 20.08 0.52 6.29
C ALA A 136 20.08 -1.02 6.10
N PRO A 137 21.21 -1.61 5.72
CA PRO A 137 21.28 -3.04 5.47
C PRO A 137 20.97 -3.83 6.75
N HIS A 138 20.26 -4.94 6.60
CA HIS A 138 20.11 -5.93 7.65
C HIS A 138 21.24 -6.97 7.54
N PRO A 139 21.82 -7.44 8.66
CA PRO A 139 22.86 -8.47 8.62
C PRO A 139 22.36 -9.78 8.01
N ASP A 140 21.12 -10.17 8.33
CA ASP A 140 20.50 -11.40 7.81
C ASP A 140 19.69 -11.17 6.53
N SER A 141 19.77 -12.14 5.62
CA SER A 141 18.84 -12.25 4.49
C SER A 141 17.41 -12.45 4.96
N LEU A 142 16.45 -11.93 4.19
CA LEU A 142 15.04 -12.14 4.46
C LEU A 142 14.68 -13.61 4.20
N ARG A 143 13.97 -14.22 5.16
CA ARG A 143 13.40 -15.56 5.07
C ARG A 143 11.94 -15.47 5.48
N ALA A 144 11.06 -16.04 4.65
CA ALA A 144 9.63 -16.05 4.89
C ALA A 144 8.99 -17.38 4.45
N GLY A 145 7.95 -17.81 5.14
CA GLY A 145 7.19 -19.01 4.86
C GLY A 145 5.75 -18.91 5.34
N TYR A 146 4.91 -19.87 4.97
CA TYR A 146 3.46 -19.81 5.22
C TYR A 146 3.00 -20.54 6.48
N SER A 147 3.85 -21.39 7.05
CA SER A 147 3.51 -22.29 8.15
C SER A 147 4.73 -22.62 9.00
N PHE A 148 4.50 -23.39 10.07
CA PHE A 148 5.56 -23.95 10.90
C PHE A 148 5.82 -25.40 10.52
N VAL A 149 7.03 -25.90 10.79
CA VAL A 149 7.47 -27.27 10.48
C VAL A 149 6.55 -28.30 11.15
N THR A 150 6.11 -28.02 12.38
CA THR A 150 5.14 -28.81 13.13
C THR A 150 4.16 -27.91 13.87
N ALA A 151 2.94 -28.39 14.14
CA ALA A 151 1.95 -27.63 14.90
C ALA A 151 2.46 -27.30 16.31
N GLY A 152 2.41 -26.02 16.69
CA GLY A 152 2.91 -25.52 17.98
C GLY A 152 4.41 -25.18 17.99
N SER A 153 5.15 -25.43 16.91
CA SER A 153 6.54 -24.99 16.74
C SER A 153 6.62 -23.49 16.42
N THR A 154 7.78 -22.89 16.67
CA THR A 154 8.18 -21.56 16.20
C THR A 154 9.09 -21.60 14.97
N GLU A 155 9.50 -22.80 14.54
CA GLU A 155 10.33 -23.01 13.37
C GLU A 155 9.50 -22.91 12.08
N ILE A 156 9.82 -21.93 11.25
CA ILE A 156 9.11 -21.64 10.01
C ILE A 156 9.48 -22.66 8.92
N ALA A 157 8.47 -23.19 8.24
CA ALA A 157 8.65 -24.06 7.08
C ALA A 157 8.86 -23.23 5.80
N TYR A 158 10.11 -23.04 5.40
CA TYR A 158 10.48 -22.19 4.24
C TYR A 158 10.33 -22.86 2.87
N ASN A 159 9.96 -24.13 2.83
CA ASN A 159 9.81 -24.94 1.61
C ASN A 159 8.41 -25.55 1.45
N ALA A 160 7.49 -25.29 2.40
CA ALA A 160 6.15 -25.82 2.37
C ALA A 160 5.20 -24.89 1.58
N GLY A 161 4.78 -25.34 0.39
CA GLY A 161 3.71 -24.68 -0.36
C GLY A 161 2.36 -24.82 0.35
N ILE A 162 1.41 -23.98 -0.05
CA ILE A 162 0.04 -24.00 0.51
C ILE A 162 -1.00 -23.86 -0.59
N GLU A 163 -2.23 -24.26 -0.28
CA GLU A 163 -3.43 -23.88 -1.02
C GLU A 163 -4.20 -22.83 -0.22
N ARG A 164 -4.72 -21.80 -0.91
CA ARG A 164 -5.50 -20.72 -0.30
C ARG A 164 -6.66 -20.30 -1.19
N VAL A 165 -7.76 -19.90 -0.55
CA VAL A 165 -8.90 -19.33 -1.25
C VAL A 165 -8.58 -17.88 -1.65
N VAL A 166 -8.83 -17.55 -2.91
CA VAL A 166 -8.81 -16.17 -3.42
C VAL A 166 -9.73 -15.30 -2.59
N SER A 167 -9.39 -14.04 -2.32
CA SER A 167 -10.07 -13.15 -1.34
C SER A 167 -9.84 -13.50 0.14
N GLY A 168 -9.10 -14.57 0.45
CA GLY A 168 -8.73 -14.92 1.81
C GLY A 168 -7.62 -14.06 2.41
N ARG A 169 -7.45 -14.18 3.72
CA ARG A 169 -6.33 -13.59 4.46
C ARG A 169 -5.30 -14.66 4.75
N LEU A 170 -4.05 -14.39 4.40
CA LEU A 170 -2.93 -15.31 4.50
C LEU A 170 -1.90 -14.79 5.51
N PRO A 171 -1.59 -15.55 6.57
CA PRO A 171 -0.41 -15.27 7.38
C PRO A 171 0.88 -15.70 6.66
N ILE A 172 1.90 -14.85 6.73
CA ILE A 172 3.27 -15.12 6.33
C ILE A 172 4.17 -14.89 7.55
N TYR A 173 5.03 -15.85 7.85
CA TYR A 173 5.94 -15.80 8.98
C TYR A 173 7.37 -15.56 8.50
N GLY A 174 8.13 -14.70 9.17
CA GLY A 174 9.49 -14.39 8.76
C GLY A 174 10.29 -13.54 9.74
N ASN A 175 11.56 -13.30 9.38
CA ASN A 175 12.46 -12.39 10.11
C ASN A 175 12.35 -10.94 9.58
N PHE A 176 11.13 -10.40 9.55
CA PHE A 176 10.85 -9.07 9.00
C PHE A 176 11.57 -7.95 9.74
N GLY A 177 11.79 -8.10 11.06
CA GLY A 177 12.58 -7.15 11.86
C GLY A 177 11.98 -5.74 11.94
N SER A 178 10.73 -5.58 11.52
CA SER A 178 10.05 -4.29 11.38
C SER A 178 8.56 -4.54 11.26
N THR A 179 7.75 -3.61 11.76
CA THR A 179 6.28 -3.64 11.66
C THR A 179 5.74 -2.84 10.47
N SER A 180 6.61 -2.33 9.58
CA SER A 180 6.19 -1.61 8.38
C SER A 180 5.34 -2.47 7.45
N THR A 181 4.24 -1.92 6.95
CA THR A 181 3.37 -2.63 6.00
C THR A 181 3.85 -2.58 4.55
N ASN A 182 5.01 -1.96 4.28
CA ASN A 182 5.59 -1.81 2.94
C ASN A 182 6.25 -3.11 2.39
N ALA A 183 5.58 -4.25 2.57
CA ALA A 183 5.91 -5.46 1.85
C ALA A 183 5.28 -5.42 0.45
N LYS A 184 6.08 -5.74 -0.56
CA LYS A 184 5.68 -5.81 -1.98
C LYS A 184 5.76 -7.26 -2.42
N PHE A 185 4.77 -7.72 -3.18
CA PHE A 185 4.68 -9.09 -3.66
C PHE A 185 4.66 -9.14 -5.17
N THR A 186 5.43 -10.06 -5.72
CA THR A 186 5.43 -10.40 -7.14
C THR A 186 5.00 -11.85 -7.27
N LEU A 187 3.85 -12.08 -7.91
CA LEU A 187 3.32 -13.40 -8.16
C LEU A 187 3.43 -13.71 -9.64
N THR A 188 4.07 -14.83 -10.00
CA THR A 188 4.16 -15.29 -11.39
C THR A 188 3.37 -16.58 -11.55
N ASN A 189 2.32 -16.54 -12.35
CA ASN A 189 1.50 -17.72 -12.66
C ASN A 189 2.37 -18.75 -13.41
N GLN A 190 2.47 -19.97 -12.88
CA GLN A 190 3.36 -21.00 -13.41
C GLN A 190 2.92 -21.53 -14.78
N ALA A 191 1.62 -21.52 -15.08
CA ALA A 191 1.09 -22.03 -16.33
C ALA A 191 1.26 -21.01 -17.47
N THR A 192 1.06 -19.73 -17.20
CA THR A 192 1.06 -18.67 -18.22
C THR A 192 2.33 -17.83 -18.26
N GLY A 193 3.15 -17.88 -17.21
CA GLY A 193 4.32 -17.00 -17.03
C GLY A 193 3.97 -15.54 -16.73
N LYS A 194 2.68 -15.19 -16.61
CA LYS A 194 2.24 -13.82 -16.36
C LYS A 194 2.53 -13.41 -14.91
N THR A 195 3.09 -12.21 -14.75
CA THR A 195 3.47 -11.64 -13.46
C THR A 195 2.47 -10.58 -13.00
N TYR A 196 2.23 -10.55 -11.70
CA TYR A 196 1.32 -9.64 -11.03
C TYR A 196 1.96 -9.05 -9.78
N THR A 197 1.74 -7.76 -9.54
CA THR A 197 2.30 -7.03 -8.38
C THR A 197 1.24 -6.51 -7.41
N ASN A 198 -0.03 -6.85 -7.67
CA ASN A 198 -1.20 -6.29 -6.98
C ASN A 198 -2.19 -7.38 -6.51
N LEU A 199 -1.76 -8.65 -6.45
CA LEU A 199 -2.63 -9.75 -5.97
C LEU A 199 -2.53 -10.00 -4.47
N MET A 200 -1.58 -9.41 -3.78
CA MET A 200 -1.44 -9.48 -2.33
C MET A 200 -1.19 -8.08 -1.78
N THR A 201 -1.94 -7.69 -0.77
CA THR A 201 -1.79 -6.41 -0.08
C THR A 201 -1.55 -6.66 1.39
N THR A 202 -0.51 -6.05 1.95
CA THR A 202 -0.24 -6.13 3.39
C THR A 202 -1.36 -5.50 4.19
N TYR A 203 -1.84 -6.23 5.20
CA TYR A 203 -2.82 -5.74 6.17
C TYR A 203 -2.12 -5.26 7.45
N ASP A 204 -1.32 -6.12 8.07
CA ASP A 204 -0.55 -5.79 9.28
C ASP A 204 0.72 -6.64 9.39
N ILE A 205 1.63 -6.21 10.27
CA ILE A 205 2.76 -7.03 10.72
C ILE A 205 2.82 -6.98 12.25
N THR A 206 2.73 -8.13 12.88
CA THR A 206 2.79 -8.29 14.33
C THR A 206 4.11 -8.95 14.74
N PRO A 207 4.89 -8.36 15.66
CA PRO A 207 6.08 -9.02 16.21
C PRO A 207 5.67 -10.16 17.16
N GLY A 208 6.35 -11.30 17.04
CA GLY A 208 6.29 -12.42 17.96
C GLY A 208 7.65 -12.68 18.63
N ALA A 209 7.70 -13.64 19.55
CA ALA A 209 8.92 -13.91 20.32
C ALA A 209 10.09 -14.45 19.47
N ALA A 210 9.80 -15.21 18.40
CA ALA A 210 10.81 -15.85 17.56
C ALA A 210 10.68 -15.48 16.06
N TYR A 211 9.59 -14.85 15.66
CA TYR A 211 9.29 -14.49 14.28
C TYR A 211 8.31 -13.32 14.25
N TYR A 212 8.14 -12.71 13.09
CA TYR A 212 7.06 -11.77 12.81
C TYR A 212 5.97 -12.46 11.99
N ALA A 213 4.71 -12.08 12.22
CA ALA A 213 3.56 -12.52 11.45
C ALA A 213 3.04 -11.35 10.60
N LEU A 214 3.15 -11.47 9.29
CA LEU A 214 2.65 -10.54 8.28
C LEU A 214 1.31 -11.09 7.76
N GLN A 215 0.22 -10.36 7.94
CA GLN A 215 -1.06 -10.70 7.32
C GLN A 215 -1.17 -10.02 5.96
N VAL A 216 -1.53 -10.79 4.94
CA VAL A 216 -1.80 -10.28 3.60
C VAL A 216 -3.21 -10.66 3.16
N ASP A 217 -3.91 -9.70 2.57
CA ASP A 217 -5.18 -9.94 1.89
C ASP A 217 -4.89 -10.32 0.43
N ILE A 218 -5.42 -11.47 -0.01
CA ILE A 218 -5.34 -11.92 -1.40
C ILE A 218 -6.43 -11.18 -2.18
N SER A 219 -6.06 -10.54 -3.28
CA SER A 219 -7.00 -9.80 -4.14
C SER A 219 -8.08 -10.74 -4.66
N PRO A 220 -9.37 -10.34 -4.65
CA PRO A 220 -10.42 -11.13 -5.26
C PRO A 220 -10.20 -11.31 -6.77
N GLU A 221 -9.49 -10.40 -7.43
CA GLU A 221 -9.18 -10.43 -8.86
C GLU A 221 -8.08 -11.43 -9.25
N ALA A 222 -7.48 -12.14 -8.28
CA ALA A 222 -6.49 -13.18 -8.56
C ALA A 222 -7.14 -14.39 -9.26
N ASP A 223 -6.57 -14.85 -10.36
CA ASP A 223 -7.02 -16.08 -10.99
C ASP A 223 -6.63 -17.32 -10.15
N SER A 224 -7.39 -18.40 -10.28
CA SER A 224 -6.99 -19.68 -9.71
C SER A 224 -5.79 -20.24 -10.48
N GLY A 225 -4.87 -20.88 -9.76
CA GLY A 225 -3.68 -21.52 -10.33
C GLY A 225 -2.50 -21.53 -9.37
N TYR A 226 -1.39 -22.08 -9.84
CA TYR A 226 -0.13 -22.12 -9.09
C TYR A 226 0.72 -20.88 -9.40
N TYR A 227 1.26 -20.25 -8.36
CA TYR A 227 2.06 -19.05 -8.46
C TYR A 227 3.39 -19.22 -7.74
N ASN A 228 4.48 -18.80 -8.41
CA ASN A 228 5.74 -18.52 -7.74
C ASN A 228 5.63 -17.15 -7.05
N VAL A 229 6.11 -17.04 -5.82
CA VAL A 229 5.97 -15.82 -5.01
C VAL A 229 7.33 -15.29 -4.60
N GLU A 230 7.58 -14.04 -4.94
CA GLU A 230 8.70 -13.26 -4.43
C GLU A 230 8.14 -12.12 -3.57
N MET A 231 8.70 -11.92 -2.39
CA MET A 231 8.40 -10.75 -1.57
C MET A 231 9.62 -9.86 -1.42
N THR A 232 9.39 -8.56 -1.38
CA THR A 232 10.37 -7.57 -0.94
C THR A 232 9.83 -6.85 0.29
N HIS A 233 10.61 -6.76 1.36
CA HIS A 233 10.28 -6.02 2.56
C HIS A 233 11.50 -5.25 3.05
N GLN A 234 11.35 -3.94 3.20
CA GLN A 234 12.42 -3.06 3.68
C GLN A 234 13.74 -3.24 2.88
N GLY A 235 13.64 -3.29 1.55
CA GLY A 235 14.78 -3.46 0.65
C GLY A 235 15.38 -4.87 0.56
N ARG A 236 14.86 -5.83 1.32
CA ARG A 236 15.30 -7.23 1.29
C ARG A 236 14.31 -8.10 0.53
N THR A 237 14.80 -9.07 -0.22
CA THR A 237 13.97 -9.96 -1.03
C THR A 237 14.03 -11.40 -0.54
N ALA A 238 12.90 -12.10 -0.57
CA ALA A 238 12.81 -13.53 -0.29
C ALA A 238 11.91 -14.22 -1.31
N LYS A 239 12.30 -15.43 -1.72
CA LYS A 239 11.43 -16.34 -2.47
C LYS A 239 10.66 -17.19 -1.47
N LEU A 240 9.34 -17.15 -1.57
CA LEU A 240 8.47 -18.02 -0.78
C LEU A 240 8.23 -19.32 -1.56
N PRO A 241 7.80 -20.40 -0.89
CA PRO A 241 7.25 -21.57 -1.55
C PRO A 241 6.13 -21.17 -2.54
N PRO A 242 5.88 -21.97 -3.59
CA PRO A 242 4.73 -21.74 -4.45
C PRO A 242 3.40 -21.78 -3.67
N ILE A 243 2.44 -21.00 -4.14
CA ILE A 243 1.06 -20.98 -3.63
C ILE A 243 0.09 -21.46 -4.70
N HIS A 244 -0.87 -22.30 -4.32
CA HIS A 244 -2.02 -22.66 -5.14
C HIS A 244 -3.22 -21.81 -4.73
N LEU A 245 -3.66 -20.91 -5.61
CA LEU A 245 -4.85 -20.10 -5.39
C LEU A 245 -6.07 -20.83 -5.98
N ILE A 246 -7.13 -20.96 -5.20
CA ILE A 246 -8.38 -21.60 -5.61
C ILE A 246 -9.58 -20.69 -5.37
N TYR A 247 -10.64 -20.88 -6.13
CA TYR A 247 -11.90 -20.19 -5.87
C TYR A 247 -12.70 -20.91 -4.79
N GLY A 248 -13.16 -20.17 -3.79
CA GLY A 248 -14.06 -20.67 -2.76
C GLY A 248 -15.51 -20.41 -3.16
N LYS A 249 -16.41 -21.37 -2.89
CA LYS A 249 -17.85 -21.17 -3.06
C LYS A 249 -18.30 -19.99 -2.18
N PRO A 250 -19.03 -18.99 -2.71
CA PRO A 250 -19.35 -17.79 -1.96
C PRO A 250 -20.25 -18.12 -0.76
N LYS A 251 -19.96 -17.46 0.36
CA LYS A 251 -20.85 -17.39 1.51
C LYS A 251 -21.28 -15.95 1.66
N PHE A 252 -22.57 -15.67 1.62
CA PHE A 252 -23.04 -14.30 1.75
C PHE A 252 -23.33 -13.98 3.22
N THR A 253 -23.15 -12.72 3.59
CA THR A 253 -23.70 -12.24 4.85
C THR A 253 -25.22 -12.23 4.76
N ASN A 254 -25.90 -12.69 5.80
CA ASN A 254 -27.37 -12.65 5.85
C ASN A 254 -27.88 -11.21 5.73
N LEU A 255 -29.02 -11.05 5.05
CA LEU A 255 -29.70 -9.76 5.03
C LEU A 255 -30.13 -9.40 6.45
N LYS A 256 -29.90 -8.13 6.84
CA LYS A 256 -30.22 -7.66 8.19
C LYS A 256 -31.70 -7.87 8.49
N SER A 257 -31.99 -8.25 9.73
CA SER A 257 -33.36 -8.49 10.21
C SER A 257 -34.25 -7.25 10.25
N THR A 258 -33.73 -6.07 9.90
CA THR A 258 -34.49 -4.81 9.91
C THR A 258 -34.55 -4.19 8.52
N SER A 259 -34.07 -4.89 7.49
CA SER A 259 -34.15 -4.40 6.13
C SER A 259 -35.61 -4.41 5.67
N VAL A 260 -36.00 -3.31 5.04
CA VAL A 260 -37.29 -3.15 4.36
C VAL A 260 -36.98 -3.05 2.86
N TYR A 261 -37.61 -3.89 2.05
CA TYR A 261 -37.44 -3.87 0.59
C TYR A 261 -38.80 -3.70 -0.08
N ALA A 262 -38.87 -2.81 -1.07
CA ALA A 262 -39.98 -2.73 -2.01
C ALA A 262 -39.65 -3.56 -3.27
N PRO A 263 -40.66 -4.11 -3.97
CA PRO A 263 -40.47 -4.60 -5.33
C PRO A 263 -39.73 -3.58 -6.20
N GLY A 264 -38.69 -4.02 -6.91
CA GLY A 264 -37.83 -3.14 -7.71
C GLY A 264 -36.61 -2.57 -6.99
N ASP A 265 -36.52 -2.67 -5.66
CA ASP A 265 -35.35 -2.23 -4.91
C ASP A 265 -34.10 -3.03 -5.30
N THR A 266 -32.92 -2.42 -5.15
CA THR A 266 -31.66 -3.14 -5.33
C THR A 266 -31.27 -3.86 -4.04
N VAL A 267 -31.10 -5.18 -4.12
CA VAL A 267 -30.51 -6.01 -3.06
C VAL A 267 -29.05 -6.28 -3.40
N VAL A 268 -28.19 -6.14 -2.40
CA VAL A 268 -26.75 -6.36 -2.53
C VAL A 268 -26.35 -7.56 -1.68
N PHE A 269 -25.74 -8.57 -2.30
CA PHE A 269 -25.15 -9.71 -1.61
C PHE A 269 -23.62 -9.62 -1.72
N ALA A 270 -22.96 -9.44 -0.58
CA ALA A 270 -21.51 -9.40 -0.48
C ALA A 270 -20.96 -10.73 0.04
N ALA A 271 -20.06 -11.35 -0.73
CA ALA A 271 -19.38 -12.57 -0.33
C ALA A 271 -18.43 -12.29 0.84
N GLN A 272 -18.46 -13.17 1.85
CA GLN A 272 -17.51 -13.17 2.95
C GLN A 272 -16.09 -13.38 2.40
N ASN A 273 -15.16 -12.59 2.91
CA ASN A 273 -13.77 -12.54 2.48
C ASN A 273 -12.87 -12.12 3.66
N ARG A 274 -11.55 -12.10 3.42
CA ARG A 274 -10.50 -11.65 4.36
C ARG A 274 -10.48 -12.41 5.68
N SER A 275 -11.01 -13.63 5.70
CA SER A 275 -10.85 -14.56 6.82
C SER A 275 -9.56 -15.34 6.67
N THR A 276 -8.91 -15.66 7.78
CA THR A 276 -7.83 -16.67 7.83
C THR A 276 -8.38 -18.10 7.77
N ASN A 277 -9.69 -18.27 7.92
CA ASN A 277 -10.37 -19.54 7.69
C ASN A 277 -10.87 -19.57 6.24
N ASP A 278 -10.19 -20.34 5.38
CA ASP A 278 -10.52 -20.51 3.97
C ASP A 278 -11.98 -20.92 3.74
N ALA A 279 -12.58 -21.68 4.65
CA ALA A 279 -13.98 -22.10 4.54
C ALA A 279 -14.99 -20.95 4.66
N LEU A 280 -14.56 -19.77 5.13
CA LEU A 280 -15.41 -18.56 5.21
C LEU A 280 -15.23 -17.63 4.02
N ASN A 281 -14.17 -17.80 3.23
CA ASN A 281 -13.90 -16.97 2.07
C ASN A 281 -14.60 -17.53 0.84
N GLY A 282 -15.06 -16.66 -0.05
CA GLY A 282 -15.53 -17.12 -1.34
C GLY A 282 -15.64 -16.02 -2.40
N ASN A 283 -15.77 -16.48 -3.64
CA ASN A 283 -15.70 -15.65 -4.82
C ASN A 283 -16.95 -15.88 -5.67
N ILE A 284 -17.51 -14.82 -6.22
CA ILE A 284 -18.63 -14.92 -7.15
C ILE A 284 -18.06 -15.07 -8.55
N ILE A 285 -17.90 -16.31 -8.99
CA ILE A 285 -17.51 -16.66 -10.36
C ILE A 285 -18.60 -17.50 -11.02
N GLY A 286 -18.77 -17.35 -12.32
CA GLY A 286 -19.73 -18.15 -13.08
C GLY A 286 -21.18 -18.06 -12.59
N LEU A 287 -21.58 -16.96 -11.93
CA LEU A 287 -22.96 -16.77 -11.51
C LEU A 287 -23.89 -16.73 -12.73
N ASP A 288 -24.91 -17.59 -12.71
CA ASP A 288 -25.88 -17.73 -13.80
C ASP A 288 -27.23 -17.13 -13.41
N ARG A 289 -27.72 -17.46 -12.21
CA ARG A 289 -29.05 -17.04 -11.74
C ARG A 289 -29.06 -16.76 -10.25
N VAL A 290 -29.87 -15.78 -9.85
CA VAL A 290 -30.21 -15.52 -8.44
C VAL A 290 -31.73 -15.56 -8.33
N TYR A 291 -32.22 -16.26 -7.32
CA TYR A 291 -33.65 -16.30 -7.06
C TYR A 291 -33.94 -16.48 -5.58
N MET A 292 -35.17 -16.17 -5.20
CA MET A 292 -35.67 -16.33 -3.84
C MET A 292 -36.71 -17.45 -3.81
N LYS A 293 -36.74 -18.23 -2.73
CA LYS A 293 -37.78 -19.23 -2.47
C LYS A 293 -38.36 -19.03 -1.09
N PHE A 294 -39.67 -19.19 -0.99
CA PHE A 294 -40.36 -19.36 0.29
C PHE A 294 -40.47 -20.85 0.61
N VAL A 295 -40.08 -21.28 1.80
CA VAL A 295 -40.13 -22.70 2.20
C VAL A 295 -41.11 -22.87 3.35
N LYS A 296 -42.05 -23.81 3.21
CA LYS A 296 -42.90 -24.25 4.32
C LYS A 296 -42.02 -25.13 5.23
N SER A 297 -41.39 -24.59 6.26
CA SER A 297 -40.64 -25.43 7.22
C SER A 297 -41.64 -26.26 8.04
N GLY A 298 -41.39 -27.58 8.17
CA GLY A 298 -42.28 -28.56 8.82
C GLY A 298 -42.44 -28.42 10.34
N PHE A 299 -41.89 -27.38 10.96
CA PHE A 299 -42.13 -27.05 12.36
C PHE A 299 -43.27 -26.04 12.46
N ASN A 300 -44.27 -26.36 13.27
CA ASN A 300 -45.39 -25.48 13.65
C ASN A 300 -44.87 -24.20 14.33
N PHE A 301 -44.42 -23.20 13.57
CA PHE A 301 -43.97 -21.92 14.12
C PHE A 301 -44.36 -20.78 13.19
N GLY A 302 -45.32 -19.96 13.66
CA GLY A 302 -45.12 -18.54 13.96
C GLY A 302 -44.66 -17.59 12.87
N GLY A 303 -44.33 -18.03 11.66
CA GLY A 303 -44.07 -17.12 10.55
C GLY A 303 -45.30 -16.24 10.34
N SER A 304 -45.21 -14.96 10.65
CA SER A 304 -46.33 -14.03 10.47
C SER A 304 -46.34 -13.57 9.03
N TYR A 305 -46.68 -14.48 8.12
CA TYR A 305 -47.10 -14.12 6.78
C TYR A 305 -48.51 -13.52 6.87
N PRO A 306 -48.85 -12.49 6.07
CA PRO A 306 -50.23 -12.03 5.98
C PRO A 306 -51.16 -13.21 5.65
N THR A 307 -52.37 -13.24 6.19
CA THR A 307 -53.38 -14.24 5.81
C THR A 307 -53.71 -14.19 4.32
N THR A 308 -53.36 -13.10 3.65
CA THR A 308 -53.46 -12.86 2.22
C THR A 308 -52.23 -13.31 1.42
N PHE A 309 -51.20 -13.90 2.04
CA PHE A 309 -50.01 -14.34 1.33
C PHE A 309 -50.35 -15.47 0.36
N PRO A 310 -50.11 -15.31 -0.96
CA PRO A 310 -50.55 -16.28 -1.95
C PRO A 310 -49.91 -17.66 -1.76
N GLU A 311 -50.72 -18.71 -1.73
CA GLU A 311 -50.22 -20.09 -1.59
C GLU A 311 -49.31 -20.51 -2.76
N SER A 312 -49.49 -19.91 -3.94
CA SER A 312 -48.66 -20.18 -5.12
C SER A 312 -47.19 -19.79 -4.96
N LEU A 313 -46.85 -18.88 -4.03
CA LEU A 313 -45.48 -18.42 -3.82
C LEU A 313 -44.62 -19.43 -3.06
N TRP A 314 -45.22 -20.43 -2.42
CA TRP A 314 -44.48 -21.46 -1.69
C TRP A 314 -43.72 -22.36 -2.65
N SER A 315 -42.42 -22.53 -2.39
CA SER A 315 -41.46 -23.25 -3.23
C SER A 315 -41.26 -22.67 -4.63
N GLN A 316 -41.95 -21.59 -4.99
CA GLN A 316 -41.77 -20.91 -6.26
C GLN A 316 -40.38 -20.25 -6.29
N GLU A 317 -39.69 -20.42 -7.42
CA GLU A 317 -38.42 -19.75 -7.68
C GLU A 317 -38.69 -18.34 -8.23
N LEU A 318 -38.57 -17.34 -7.37
CA LEU A 318 -38.77 -15.95 -7.74
C LEU A 318 -37.46 -15.36 -8.22
N GLU A 319 -37.28 -15.31 -9.53
CA GLU A 319 -36.06 -14.82 -10.14
C GLU A 319 -35.79 -13.36 -9.80
N MET A 320 -34.54 -13.08 -9.43
CA MET A 320 -34.06 -11.75 -9.11
C MET A 320 -33.15 -11.29 -10.24
N LYS A 321 -33.57 -10.26 -10.97
CA LYS A 321 -32.81 -9.75 -12.13
C LYS A 321 -31.44 -9.27 -11.68
N ILE A 322 -30.37 -9.88 -12.20
CA ILE A 322 -28.99 -9.46 -11.94
C ILE A 322 -28.75 -8.09 -12.60
N LEU A 323 -28.32 -7.13 -11.80
CA LEU A 323 -27.93 -5.78 -12.26
C LEU A 323 -26.43 -5.71 -12.53
N SER A 324 -25.62 -6.26 -11.63
CA SER A 324 -24.16 -6.30 -11.76
C SER A 324 -23.56 -7.42 -10.91
N VAL A 325 -22.43 -7.97 -11.37
CA VAL A 325 -21.65 -8.98 -10.64
C VAL A 325 -20.18 -8.57 -10.65
N SER A 326 -19.56 -8.60 -9.48
CA SER A 326 -18.10 -8.62 -9.29
C SER A 326 -17.72 -9.88 -8.54
N ARG A 327 -16.42 -10.12 -8.34
CA ARG A 327 -15.96 -11.31 -7.60
C ARG A 327 -16.31 -11.30 -6.11
N THR A 328 -16.71 -10.17 -5.55
CA THR A 328 -17.07 -10.04 -4.13
C THR A 328 -18.52 -9.63 -3.90
N GLU A 329 -19.24 -9.20 -4.93
CA GLU A 329 -20.57 -8.63 -4.78
C GLU A 329 -21.47 -8.95 -5.97
N VAL A 330 -22.74 -9.25 -5.70
CA VAL A 330 -23.80 -9.25 -6.71
C VAL A 330 -24.93 -8.32 -6.29
N LYS A 331 -25.39 -7.51 -7.25
CA LYS A 331 -26.56 -6.65 -7.11
C LYS A 331 -27.70 -7.21 -7.95
N VAL A 332 -28.88 -7.31 -7.36
CA VAL A 332 -30.09 -7.83 -8.02
C VAL A 332 -31.29 -6.94 -7.73
N VAL A 333 -32.31 -7.04 -8.57
CA VAL A 333 -33.62 -6.42 -8.33
C VAL A 333 -34.45 -7.32 -7.42
N PHE A 334 -35.01 -6.75 -6.36
CA PHE A 334 -35.96 -7.42 -5.48
C PHE A 334 -37.24 -7.76 -6.26
N PRO A 335 -37.72 -9.02 -6.21
CA PRO A 335 -38.80 -9.47 -7.08
C PRO A 335 -40.16 -8.90 -6.67
N GLU A 336 -41.13 -9.00 -7.58
CA GLU A 336 -42.51 -8.60 -7.32
C GLU A 336 -43.14 -9.50 -6.25
N LEU A 337 -43.61 -8.89 -5.16
CA LEU A 337 -44.17 -9.55 -4.01
C LEU A 337 -45.26 -8.69 -3.35
N PRO A 338 -46.27 -9.31 -2.72
CA PRO A 338 -47.23 -8.58 -1.91
C PRO A 338 -46.53 -7.91 -0.72
N ALA A 339 -46.94 -6.68 -0.41
CA ALA A 339 -46.48 -5.98 0.78
C ALA A 339 -46.91 -6.72 2.05
N GLY A 340 -46.07 -6.66 3.08
CA GLY A 340 -46.30 -7.32 4.37
C GLY A 340 -45.00 -7.74 5.05
N ALA A 341 -45.10 -8.07 6.34
CA ALA A 341 -44.00 -8.73 7.04
C ALA A 341 -43.94 -10.19 6.60
N ALA A 342 -42.75 -10.69 6.31
CA ALA A 342 -42.52 -12.11 6.05
C ALA A 342 -41.31 -12.55 6.86
N GLY A 343 -41.51 -13.41 7.87
CA GLY A 343 -40.40 -13.87 8.70
C GLY A 343 -40.86 -14.69 9.89
N PRO A 344 -39.98 -15.55 10.45
CA PRO A 344 -40.30 -16.37 11.61
C PRO A 344 -40.49 -15.48 12.84
N TYR A 345 -41.72 -15.37 13.35
CA TYR A 345 -41.93 -14.91 14.73
C TYR A 345 -41.66 -16.12 15.65
N ILE A 346 -40.70 -16.01 16.58
CA ILE A 346 -40.69 -16.55 17.97
C ILE A 346 -39.27 -16.74 18.52
N TYR A 347 -39.12 -16.38 19.80
CA TYR A 347 -38.06 -16.72 20.76
C TYR A 347 -37.82 -18.24 20.89
N SER A 348 -37.04 -18.87 20.01
CA SER A 348 -36.47 -20.20 20.31
C SER A 348 -34.99 -20.27 19.91
N PHE A 349 -34.19 -20.89 20.77
CA PHE A 349 -32.72 -20.93 20.68
C PHE A 349 -32.21 -22.09 19.82
N THR A 350 -33.10 -22.76 19.08
CA THR A 350 -32.78 -23.85 18.16
C THR A 350 -32.89 -23.32 16.72
N LEU A 351 -31.73 -23.08 16.09
CA LEU A 351 -31.58 -22.58 14.73
C LEU A 351 -31.97 -23.66 13.70
N ASP A 352 -33.26 -23.77 13.39
CA ASP A 352 -33.69 -24.33 12.10
C ASP A 352 -33.99 -23.17 11.14
N TYR A 353 -33.32 -23.19 9.99
CA TYR A 353 -33.18 -22.11 9.01
C TYR A 353 -34.49 -21.81 8.21
N PRO A 354 -34.64 -20.60 7.60
CA PRO A 354 -35.89 -19.84 7.58
C PRO A 354 -36.81 -20.02 6.35
N GLY A 355 -38.06 -19.57 6.50
CA GLY A 355 -39.10 -19.54 5.46
C GLY A 355 -38.85 -18.63 4.24
N ILE A 356 -37.71 -17.91 4.18
CA ILE A 356 -37.23 -17.21 2.96
C ILE A 356 -35.73 -17.51 2.79
N GLY A 357 -35.37 -18.11 1.66
CA GLY A 357 -33.97 -18.34 1.27
C GLY A 357 -33.63 -17.66 -0.05
N PHE A 358 -32.38 -17.18 -0.16
CA PHE A 358 -31.80 -16.68 -1.39
C PHE A 358 -30.84 -17.71 -1.96
N TYR A 359 -31.11 -18.07 -3.21
CA TYR A 359 -30.46 -19.15 -3.92
C TYR A 359 -29.70 -18.63 -5.11
N PHE A 360 -28.60 -19.31 -5.40
CA PHE A 360 -27.66 -18.93 -6.44
C PHE A 360 -27.33 -20.17 -7.28
N ASP A 361 -27.51 -20.04 -8.58
CA ASP A 361 -27.07 -21.04 -9.54
C ASP A 361 -25.80 -20.55 -10.21
N PHE A 362 -24.85 -21.46 -10.35
CA PHE A 362 -23.57 -21.20 -10.99
C PHE A 362 -23.43 -22.13 -12.20
N LYS A 363 -22.62 -21.69 -13.15
CA LYS A 363 -22.22 -22.50 -14.30
C LYS A 363 -21.53 -23.80 -13.85
N ASP A 364 -21.73 -24.85 -14.63
CA ASP A 364 -21.24 -26.20 -14.28
C ASP A 364 -19.70 -26.26 -14.17
N ASP A 365 -18.99 -25.41 -14.91
CA ASP A 365 -17.51 -25.30 -14.87
C ASP A 365 -16.96 -24.84 -13.52
N THR A 366 -17.79 -24.21 -12.68
CA THR A 366 -17.43 -23.87 -11.29
C THR A 366 -17.46 -25.07 -10.35
N GLY A 367 -18.17 -26.14 -10.71
CA GLY A 367 -18.45 -27.29 -9.84
C GLY A 367 -19.45 -27.01 -8.70
N TRP A 368 -20.06 -25.82 -8.63
CA TRP A 368 -21.02 -25.47 -7.56
C TRP A 368 -22.49 -25.71 -7.93
N GLY A 369 -22.79 -25.82 -9.23
CA GLY A 369 -24.10 -26.20 -9.74
C GLY A 369 -25.24 -25.28 -9.31
N LYS A 370 -26.44 -25.87 -9.12
CA LYS A 370 -27.70 -25.16 -8.89
C LYS A 370 -28.24 -25.37 -7.48
N ASN A 371 -29.24 -24.57 -7.10
CA ASN A 371 -29.97 -24.65 -5.83
C ASN A 371 -29.11 -24.38 -4.58
N ASN A 372 -28.15 -23.45 -4.68
CA ASN A 372 -27.31 -23.10 -3.54
C ASN A 372 -27.96 -22.02 -2.69
N MET A 373 -28.55 -22.40 -1.55
CA MET A 373 -29.02 -21.42 -0.56
C MET A 373 -27.80 -20.80 0.15
N LEU A 374 -27.41 -19.59 -0.25
CA LEU A 374 -26.18 -18.95 0.23
C LEU A 374 -26.40 -17.70 1.07
N ALA A 375 -27.63 -17.20 1.13
CA ALA A 375 -28.04 -16.14 2.02
C ALA A 375 -29.43 -16.43 2.59
N THR A 376 -29.65 -15.97 3.81
CA THR A 376 -30.98 -15.92 4.41
C THR A 376 -31.26 -14.52 4.95
N ILE A 377 -32.50 -14.33 5.41
CA ILE A 377 -32.87 -13.16 6.20
C ILE A 377 -32.53 -13.39 7.68
N GLY A 378 -32.43 -12.30 8.44
CA GLY A 378 -32.49 -12.35 9.90
C GLY A 378 -33.92 -12.60 10.42
N ARG A 379 -34.18 -12.25 11.68
CA ARG A 379 -35.47 -12.54 12.37
C ARG A 379 -36.70 -11.90 11.73
N TYR A 380 -36.58 -10.68 11.21
CA TYR A 380 -37.68 -9.99 10.54
C TYR A 380 -37.24 -9.59 9.13
N PHE A 381 -38.19 -9.59 8.20
CA PHE A 381 -37.99 -9.07 6.86
C PHE A 381 -39.32 -8.47 6.41
N THR A 382 -39.30 -7.20 6.05
CA THR A 382 -40.53 -6.46 5.71
C THR A 382 -40.49 -6.12 4.23
N ILE A 383 -41.56 -6.49 3.53
CA ILE A 383 -41.78 -6.08 2.16
C ILE A 383 -42.68 -4.84 2.20
N SER A 384 -42.17 -3.70 1.76
CA SER A 384 -42.98 -2.48 1.61
C SER A 384 -43.68 -2.44 0.26
N GLU A 385 -44.67 -1.55 0.13
CA GLU A 385 -45.28 -1.28 -1.16
C GLU A 385 -44.25 -0.79 -2.18
N LYS A 386 -44.52 -1.08 -3.46
CA LYS A 386 -43.73 -0.61 -4.59
C LYS A 386 -43.80 0.92 -4.64
N LYS A 387 -42.64 1.58 -4.68
CA LYS A 387 -42.54 3.04 -4.74
C LYS A 387 -42.89 3.60 -6.11
#